data_AF-A0A6G0WH05-F1
#
_entry.id   AF-A0A6G0WH05-F1
#
_cell.length_a   1.000
_cell.length_b   1.000
_cell.length_c   1.000
_cell.angle_alpha   90.00
_cell.angle_beta   90.00
_cell.angle_gamma   90.00
#
_symmetry.space_group_name_H-M   'P 1'
#
loop_
_entity.id
_entity.type
_entity.pdbx_description
1 polymer ?
#
loop_
_entity_poly.entity_id
_entity_poly.type
_entity_poly.pdbx_seq_one_letter_code
_entity_poly.pdbx_strand_id
1 'polypeptide(L)'
;MLKEQDPLIELIREWIMAPIDESAGLQLSTLEVFHLVEEMMNEHVKNPHTSRLRKYIPKVKRMFVPLNLMDAVYDYDTFTNFTKRKRVAPTFKEVRHILNLASVRAIAPTLKLITFDADDTIYADGGIITESSEMVSVIVDFLQKGIVVSLVTAAGYPGDPHRYEVRLQGILEALEKIPESAQKRFLVMGGECNYLHVTHRDPESGRVRLRVVDGNEWKDGRGQRWDQQDCDRLLDRAEATLKDMIELLNMPAKIMRKERAVGIYNPTDKRFVYENLEEIALTVQYELRNETIPHCAFNGGNDVWVDIGNKGLGIAALQKYVVSLIPDGVNRTQLDGTECLHVGDRFTRTGNDTVSRDVASTAWVSNPEETALLMGFLVSLLP
;
A
#
# COMPACT_ATOMS: atom_id res chain seq x y z
N MET A 1 3.87 20.42 -2.95
CA MET A 1 3.53 19.54 -1.82
C MET A 1 4.23 18.20 -2.09
N LEU A 2 5.12 17.73 -1.21
CA LEU A 2 5.90 16.49 -1.47
C LEU A 2 5.12 15.21 -1.10
N LYS A 3 4.10 15.33 -0.23
CA LYS A 3 3.24 14.23 0.23
C LYS A 3 2.13 13.79 -0.73
N GLU A 4 1.77 14.60 -1.72
CA GLU A 4 0.65 14.32 -2.64
C GLU A 4 1.15 14.50 -4.06
N GLN A 5 1.61 13.41 -4.68
CA GLN A 5 2.10 13.38 -6.05
C GLN A 5 1.69 12.07 -6.71
N ASP A 6 0.83 12.17 -7.72
CA ASP A 6 0.47 11.05 -8.58
C ASP A 6 0.32 11.56 -10.02
N PRO A 7 1.07 11.02 -10.99
CA PRO A 7 0.98 11.49 -12.37
C PRO A 7 -0.44 11.45 -12.97
N LEU A 8 -1.28 10.50 -12.56
CA LEU A 8 -2.66 10.40 -13.04
C LEU A 8 -3.55 11.46 -12.39
N ILE A 9 -3.44 11.66 -11.08
CA ILE A 9 -4.21 12.69 -10.37
C ILE A 9 -3.81 14.08 -10.86
N GLU A 10 -2.51 14.34 -11.02
CA GLU A 10 -2.05 15.62 -11.54
C GLU A 10 -2.50 15.85 -12.99
N LEU A 11 -2.46 14.83 -13.86
CA LEU A 11 -2.99 14.95 -15.22
C LEU A 11 -4.48 15.35 -15.24
N ILE A 12 -5.30 14.66 -14.42
CA ILE A 12 -6.73 14.99 -14.28
C ILE A 12 -6.91 16.45 -13.86
N ARG A 13 -6.16 16.88 -12.84
CA ARG A 13 -6.26 18.24 -12.31
C ARG A 13 -5.77 19.28 -13.30
N GLU A 14 -4.65 19.04 -13.97
CA GLU A 14 -4.11 19.91 -15.01
C GLU A 14 -5.11 20.11 -16.15
N TRP A 15 -5.80 19.05 -16.60
CA TRP A 15 -6.81 19.14 -17.64
C TRP A 15 -8.06 19.90 -17.19
N ILE A 16 -8.49 19.72 -15.94
CA ILE A 16 -9.63 20.49 -15.38
C ILE A 16 -9.28 21.98 -15.22
N MET A 17 -8.02 22.29 -14.89
CA MET A 17 -7.54 23.65 -14.63
C MET A 17 -6.94 24.34 -15.87
N ALA A 18 -6.93 23.67 -17.03
CA ALA A 18 -6.33 24.20 -18.24
C ALA A 18 -6.93 25.59 -18.59
N PRO A 19 -6.09 26.59 -18.91
CA PRO A 19 -6.56 27.95 -19.16
C PRO A 19 -7.51 27.99 -20.37
N ILE A 20 -8.46 28.91 -20.30
CA ILE A 20 -9.43 29.17 -21.37
C ILE A 20 -8.67 29.76 -22.56
N ASP A 21 -8.46 28.95 -23.59
CA ASP A 21 -8.14 29.49 -24.91
C ASP A 21 -9.46 29.79 -25.63
N GLU A 22 -9.92 31.04 -25.49
CA GLU A 22 -11.13 31.55 -26.15
C GLU A 22 -11.08 31.41 -27.68
N SER A 23 -9.87 31.24 -28.27
CA SER A 23 -9.68 31.09 -29.71
C SER A 23 -9.73 29.63 -30.19
N ALA A 24 -9.50 28.65 -29.31
CA ALA A 24 -9.44 27.22 -29.65
C ALA A 24 -10.73 26.44 -29.32
N GLY A 25 -11.66 27.01 -28.55
CA GLY A 25 -13.02 26.48 -28.36
C GLY A 25 -13.15 25.13 -27.66
N LEU A 26 -12.06 24.57 -27.10
CA LEU A 26 -12.05 23.29 -26.40
C LEU A 26 -11.77 23.51 -24.91
N GLN A 27 -12.82 23.82 -24.14
CA GLN A 27 -12.79 23.65 -22.69
C GLN A 27 -13.50 22.35 -22.35
N LEU A 28 -12.78 21.40 -21.75
CA LEU A 28 -13.41 20.24 -21.12
C LEU A 28 -13.92 20.65 -19.74
N SER A 29 -15.19 20.44 -19.48
CA SER A 29 -15.75 20.47 -18.13
C SER A 29 -15.14 19.39 -17.25
N THR A 30 -15.25 19.54 -15.93
CA THR A 30 -14.81 18.52 -14.96
C THR A 30 -15.33 17.13 -15.30
N LEU A 31 -16.59 17.02 -15.70
CA LEU A 31 -17.22 15.74 -16.05
C LEU A 31 -16.65 15.18 -17.36
N GLU A 32 -16.41 16.01 -18.37
CA GLU A 32 -15.79 15.58 -19.63
C GLU A 32 -14.35 15.09 -19.43
N VAL A 33 -13.58 15.73 -18.53
CA VAL A 33 -12.24 15.25 -18.17
C VAL A 33 -12.31 13.86 -17.51
N PHE A 34 -13.19 13.67 -16.52
CA PHE A 34 -13.34 12.36 -15.88
C PHE A 34 -13.79 11.28 -16.86
N HIS A 35 -14.72 11.58 -17.77
CA HIS A 35 -15.16 10.65 -18.80
C HIS A 35 -14.03 10.29 -19.77
N LEU A 36 -13.25 11.26 -20.26
CA LEU A 36 -12.11 11.01 -21.13
C LEU A 36 -11.03 10.15 -20.44
N VAL A 37 -10.76 10.44 -19.17
CA VAL A 37 -9.79 9.68 -18.37
C VAL A 37 -10.28 8.26 -18.15
N GLU A 38 -11.56 8.04 -17.86
CA GLU A 38 -12.17 6.71 -17.78
C GLU A 38 -11.93 5.90 -19.06
N GLU A 39 -12.21 6.47 -20.23
CA GLU A 39 -11.97 5.80 -21.51
C GLU A 39 -10.50 5.42 -21.67
N MET A 40 -9.58 6.33 -21.34
CA MET A 40 -8.13 6.11 -21.48
C MET A 40 -7.61 5.06 -20.49
N MET A 41 -8.15 5.01 -19.27
CA MET A 41 -7.84 3.99 -18.27
C MET A 41 -8.35 2.61 -18.73
N ASN A 42 -9.61 2.54 -19.18
CA ASN A 42 -10.21 1.30 -19.65
C ASN A 42 -9.57 0.79 -20.96
N GLU A 43 -9.08 1.69 -21.81
CA GLU A 43 -8.21 1.36 -22.93
C GLU A 43 -6.86 0.80 -22.46
N HIS A 44 -6.26 1.38 -21.42
CA HIS A 44 -5.00 0.93 -20.85
C HIS A 44 -5.10 -0.45 -20.20
N VAL A 45 -6.22 -0.78 -19.55
CA VAL A 45 -6.49 -2.14 -19.05
C VAL A 45 -6.42 -3.17 -20.18
N LYS A 46 -6.99 -2.84 -21.35
CA LYS A 46 -7.01 -3.75 -22.53
C LYS A 46 -5.65 -3.79 -23.25
N ASN A 47 -5.00 -2.64 -23.42
CA ASN A 47 -3.80 -2.47 -24.24
C ASN A 47 -2.70 -1.71 -23.49
N PRO A 48 -2.09 -2.29 -22.44
CA PRO A 48 -1.23 -1.57 -21.51
C PRO A 48 0.05 -1.01 -22.14
N HIS A 49 0.50 -1.54 -23.29
CA HIS A 49 1.74 -1.08 -23.93
C HIS A 49 1.54 0.05 -24.94
N THR A 50 0.34 0.19 -25.51
CA THR A 50 0.05 1.06 -26.66
C THR A 50 -1.08 2.06 -26.41
N SER A 51 -1.69 2.09 -25.22
CA SER A 51 -2.84 2.95 -24.95
C SER A 51 -2.51 4.45 -25.02
N ARG A 52 -3.53 5.26 -25.32
CA ARG A 52 -3.47 6.72 -25.28
C ARG A 52 -2.90 7.26 -23.97
N LEU A 53 -3.21 6.64 -22.83
CA LEU A 53 -2.73 7.07 -21.51
C LEU A 53 -1.20 7.15 -21.43
N ARG A 54 -0.46 6.25 -22.12
CA ARG A 54 1.02 6.28 -22.12
C ARG A 54 1.60 7.52 -22.81
N LYS A 55 0.85 8.20 -23.68
CA LYS A 55 1.31 9.44 -24.31
C LYS A 55 1.47 10.56 -23.29
N TYR A 56 0.63 10.55 -22.25
CA TYR A 56 0.62 11.56 -21.18
C TYR A 56 1.39 11.08 -19.95
N ILE A 57 1.35 9.78 -19.66
CA ILE A 57 2.04 9.16 -18.53
C ILE A 57 2.91 8.00 -19.06
N PRO A 58 4.11 8.26 -19.61
CA PRO A 58 4.92 7.22 -20.28
C PRO A 58 5.28 6.03 -19.38
N LYS A 59 5.40 6.27 -18.07
CA LYS A 59 5.73 5.27 -17.04
C LYS A 59 4.50 4.74 -16.29
N VAL A 60 3.29 4.94 -16.81
CA VAL A 60 2.06 4.39 -16.21
C VAL A 60 2.19 2.88 -16.05
N LYS A 61 1.83 2.39 -14.85
CA LYS A 61 1.84 0.97 -14.52
C LYS A 61 0.57 0.30 -15.04
N ARG A 62 0.61 -1.04 -15.11
CA ARG A 62 -0.55 -1.84 -15.50
C ARG A 62 -1.75 -1.50 -14.62
N MET A 63 -2.90 -1.32 -15.25
CA MET A 63 -4.20 -1.29 -14.56
C MET A 63 -4.85 -2.66 -14.74
N PHE A 64 -5.35 -3.24 -13.64
CA PHE A 64 -5.84 -4.62 -13.64
C PHE A 64 -7.32 -4.73 -14.01
N VAL A 65 -8.14 -3.82 -13.48
CA VAL A 65 -9.59 -3.83 -13.65
C VAL A 65 -10.08 -2.58 -14.37
N PRO A 66 -11.11 -2.69 -15.24
CA PRO A 66 -11.76 -1.52 -15.80
C PRO A 66 -12.48 -0.74 -14.69
N LEU A 67 -12.40 0.59 -14.73
CA LEU A 67 -13.01 1.47 -13.74
C LEU A 67 -14.24 2.16 -14.35
N ASN A 68 -15.32 2.25 -13.57
CA ASN A 68 -16.41 3.17 -13.84
C ASN A 68 -16.20 4.42 -12.99
N LEU A 69 -15.44 5.36 -13.53
CA LEU A 69 -15.04 6.59 -12.87
C LEU A 69 -16.21 7.56 -12.77
N MET A 70 -17.11 7.58 -13.76
CA MET A 70 -18.29 8.44 -13.75
C MET A 70 -19.27 8.07 -12.63
N ASP A 71 -19.52 6.78 -12.38
CA ASP A 71 -20.33 6.36 -11.23
C ASP A 71 -19.70 6.85 -9.91
N ALA A 72 -18.38 6.71 -9.78
CA ALA A 72 -17.65 7.17 -8.60
C ALA A 72 -17.69 8.71 -8.45
N VAL A 73 -17.65 9.45 -9.55
CA VAL A 73 -17.85 10.92 -9.56
C VAL A 73 -19.23 11.25 -9.01
N TYR A 74 -20.29 10.60 -9.50
CA TYR A 74 -21.65 10.88 -9.06
C TYR A 74 -21.85 10.54 -7.58
N ASP A 75 -21.36 9.39 -7.13
CA ASP A 75 -21.41 9.00 -5.72
C ASP A 75 -20.73 10.03 -4.83
N TYR A 76 -19.50 10.44 -5.18
CA TYR A 76 -18.74 11.41 -4.42
C TYR A 76 -19.43 12.79 -4.41
N ASP A 77 -20.05 13.17 -5.52
CA ASP A 77 -20.76 14.44 -5.66
C ASP A 77 -22.04 14.51 -4.83
N THR A 78 -22.69 13.37 -4.54
CA THR A 78 -23.90 13.36 -3.68
C THR A 78 -23.66 13.95 -2.29
N PHE A 79 -22.45 13.77 -1.75
CA PHE A 79 -22.07 14.26 -0.42
C PHE A 79 -21.29 15.58 -0.48
N THR A 80 -20.49 15.79 -1.52
CA THR A 80 -19.55 16.92 -1.58
C THR A 80 -20.02 18.09 -2.42
N ASN A 81 -20.96 17.86 -3.35
CA ASN A 81 -21.41 18.84 -4.33
C ASN A 81 -20.25 19.53 -5.07
N PHE A 82 -19.12 18.83 -5.24
CA PHE A 82 -17.89 19.36 -5.78
C PHE A 82 -18.04 19.82 -7.23
N THR A 83 -18.95 19.21 -7.99
CA THR A 83 -19.26 19.59 -9.39
C THR A 83 -19.98 20.94 -9.48
N LYS A 84 -20.65 21.37 -8.41
CA LYS A 84 -21.39 22.66 -8.35
C LYS A 84 -20.46 23.85 -8.10
N ARG A 85 -19.18 23.60 -7.79
CA ARG A 85 -18.21 24.66 -7.48
C ARG A 85 -17.79 25.37 -8.76
N LYS A 86 -17.92 26.70 -8.77
CA LYS A 86 -17.55 27.56 -9.92
C LYS A 86 -16.17 28.20 -9.82
N ARG A 87 -15.53 28.14 -8.64
CA ARG A 87 -14.30 28.87 -8.33
C ARG A 87 -13.20 28.01 -7.73
N VAL A 88 -13.52 26.77 -7.39
CA VAL A 88 -12.60 25.83 -6.76
C VAL A 88 -12.68 24.53 -7.56
N ALA A 89 -11.60 24.23 -8.27
CA ALA A 89 -11.44 22.97 -8.98
C ALA A 89 -11.28 21.80 -7.99
N PRO A 90 -11.50 20.55 -8.42
CA PRO A 90 -11.19 19.37 -7.62
C PRO A 90 -9.75 19.38 -7.09
N THR A 91 -9.63 19.16 -5.78
CA THR A 91 -8.35 19.00 -5.09
C THR A 91 -7.75 17.63 -5.39
N PHE A 92 -6.44 17.46 -5.13
CA PHE A 92 -5.77 16.15 -5.21
C PHE A 92 -6.51 15.09 -4.40
N LYS A 93 -6.88 15.43 -3.16
CA LYS A 93 -7.65 14.57 -2.25
C LYS A 93 -8.99 14.13 -2.84
N GLU A 94 -9.75 15.03 -3.47
CA GLU A 94 -11.05 14.68 -4.06
C GLU A 94 -10.90 13.73 -5.26
N VAL A 95 -9.93 13.99 -6.15
CA VAL A 95 -9.64 13.09 -7.28
C VAL A 95 -9.15 11.72 -6.77
N ARG A 96 -8.31 11.70 -5.73
CA ARG A 96 -7.85 10.47 -5.05
C ARG A 96 -9.02 9.66 -4.51
N HIS A 97 -9.97 10.29 -3.83
CA HIS A 97 -11.16 9.61 -3.32
C HIS A 97 -12.03 9.03 -4.44
N ILE A 98 -12.22 9.77 -5.54
CA ILE A 98 -13.00 9.30 -6.70
C ILE A 98 -12.33 8.07 -7.33
N LEU A 99 -11.00 8.09 -7.50
CA LEU A 99 -10.25 6.93 -7.99
C LEU A 99 -10.34 5.73 -7.03
N ASN A 100 -10.27 5.98 -5.72
CA ASN A 100 -10.45 4.93 -4.71
C ASN A 100 -11.85 4.29 -4.80
N LEU A 101 -12.91 5.10 -4.87
CA LEU A 101 -14.29 4.63 -5.01
C LEU A 101 -14.47 3.78 -6.27
N ALA A 102 -13.94 4.25 -7.40
CA ALA A 102 -13.99 3.50 -8.66
C ALA A 102 -13.24 2.16 -8.55
N SER A 103 -12.06 2.15 -7.90
CA SER A 103 -11.24 0.96 -7.72
C SER A 103 -11.90 -0.09 -6.83
N VAL A 104 -12.47 0.31 -5.69
CA VAL A 104 -13.14 -0.63 -4.78
C VAL A 104 -14.42 -1.20 -5.41
N ARG A 105 -15.19 -0.39 -6.15
CA ARG A 105 -16.36 -0.86 -6.90
C ARG A 105 -15.98 -1.88 -7.96
N ALA A 106 -14.92 -1.59 -8.73
CA ALA A 106 -14.48 -2.45 -9.82
C ALA A 106 -13.97 -3.82 -9.33
N ILE A 107 -13.24 -3.86 -8.21
CA ILE A 107 -12.64 -5.09 -7.71
C ILE A 107 -13.56 -5.93 -6.81
N ALA A 108 -14.59 -5.34 -6.21
CA ALA A 108 -15.47 -6.03 -5.25
C ALA A 108 -15.99 -7.40 -5.74
N PRO A 109 -16.43 -7.59 -7.00
CA PRO A 109 -16.97 -8.87 -7.45
C PRO A 109 -15.93 -10.00 -7.51
N THR A 110 -14.65 -9.66 -7.66
CA THR A 110 -13.54 -10.60 -7.88
C THR A 110 -12.57 -10.65 -6.72
N LEU A 111 -12.70 -9.78 -5.72
CA LEU A 111 -11.77 -9.69 -4.59
C LEU A 111 -11.64 -11.05 -3.88
N LYS A 112 -10.39 -11.48 -3.66
CA LYS A 112 -10.04 -12.68 -2.88
C LYS A 112 -8.98 -12.39 -1.83
N LEU A 113 -8.09 -11.43 -2.09
CA LEU A 113 -7.04 -10.98 -1.18
C LEU A 113 -7.11 -9.46 -1.04
N ILE A 114 -7.14 -8.99 0.20
CA ILE A 114 -6.88 -7.60 0.52
C ILE A 114 -5.64 -7.49 1.39
N THR A 115 -4.76 -6.56 1.04
CA THR A 115 -3.56 -6.26 1.79
C THR A 115 -3.59 -4.82 2.26
N PHE A 116 -3.12 -4.57 3.48
CA PHE A 116 -3.05 -3.24 4.06
C PHE A 116 -1.60 -2.90 4.38
N ASP A 117 -1.17 -1.69 4.06
CA ASP A 117 -0.12 -1.06 4.85
C ASP A 117 -0.60 -0.97 6.30
N ALA A 118 0.31 -1.08 7.26
CA ALA A 118 -0.07 -1.13 8.65
C ALA A 118 -0.12 0.28 9.27
N ASP A 119 1.04 0.91 9.38
CA ASP A 119 1.22 2.26 9.91
C ASP A 119 0.50 3.29 9.04
N ASP A 120 -0.10 4.30 9.69
CA ASP A 120 -0.91 5.37 9.09
C ASP A 120 -2.10 4.92 8.20
N THR A 121 -2.33 3.61 8.06
CA THR A 121 -3.38 3.02 7.23
C THR A 121 -4.45 2.32 8.06
N ILE A 122 -4.11 1.45 9.02
CA ILE A 122 -5.11 0.80 9.90
C ILE A 122 -5.03 1.26 11.37
N TYR A 123 -3.95 1.93 11.74
CA TYR A 123 -3.74 2.63 13.00
C TYR A 123 -2.72 3.75 12.79
N ALA A 124 -2.69 4.73 13.70
CA ALA A 124 -1.71 5.82 13.65
C ALA A 124 -0.25 5.28 13.71
N ASP A 125 0.69 5.96 13.07
CA ASP A 125 2.14 5.67 13.10
C ASP A 125 2.64 5.27 14.51
N GLY A 126 3.21 4.07 14.61
CA GLY A 126 3.72 3.52 15.87
C GLY A 126 2.65 3.07 16.89
N GLY A 127 1.38 3.18 16.53
CA GLY A 127 0.23 2.86 17.37
C GLY A 127 -0.06 1.37 17.53
N ILE A 128 -1.08 1.10 18.35
CA ILE A 128 -1.66 -0.22 18.63
C ILE A 128 -3.14 -0.17 18.24
N ILE A 129 -3.63 -1.19 17.54
CA ILE A 129 -5.06 -1.32 17.26
C ILE A 129 -5.77 -2.02 18.40
N THR A 130 -6.81 -1.37 18.92
CA THR A 130 -7.69 -1.92 19.96
C THR A 130 -8.88 -2.60 19.32
N GLU A 131 -9.51 -3.54 20.04
CA GLU A 131 -10.70 -4.24 19.54
C GLU A 131 -11.86 -3.29 19.19
N SER A 132 -11.94 -2.12 19.82
CA SER A 132 -12.96 -1.10 19.55
C SER A 132 -12.75 -0.33 18.24
N SER A 133 -11.65 -0.55 17.51
CA SER A 133 -11.40 0.12 16.24
C SER A 133 -12.39 -0.35 15.17
N GLU A 134 -12.96 0.60 14.41
CA GLU A 134 -13.83 0.28 13.27
C GLU A 134 -13.14 -0.63 12.25
N MET A 135 -11.83 -0.46 12.07
CA MET A 135 -11.02 -1.32 11.19
C MET A 135 -11.00 -2.78 11.64
N VAL A 136 -11.11 -3.09 12.95
CA VAL A 136 -11.17 -4.48 13.42
C VAL A 136 -12.45 -5.14 12.96
N SER A 137 -13.60 -4.46 13.10
CA SER A 137 -14.89 -4.95 12.60
C SER A 137 -14.84 -5.20 11.10
N VAL A 138 -14.29 -4.25 10.33
CA VAL A 138 -14.12 -4.36 8.88
C VAL A 138 -13.24 -5.56 8.49
N ILE A 139 -12.12 -5.77 9.18
CA ILE A 139 -11.24 -6.93 8.94
C ILE A 139 -11.98 -8.23 9.21
N VAL A 140 -12.74 -8.31 10.31
CA VAL A 140 -13.54 -9.48 10.64
C VAL A 140 -14.58 -9.77 9.57
N ASP A 141 -15.28 -8.75 9.06
CA ASP A 141 -16.29 -8.91 8.01
C ASP A 141 -15.68 -9.45 6.71
N PHE A 142 -14.50 -8.95 6.29
CA PHE A 142 -13.77 -9.51 5.15
C PHE A 142 -13.45 -11.00 5.35
N LEU A 143 -12.89 -11.35 6.50
CA LEU A 143 -12.50 -12.72 6.81
C LEU A 143 -13.71 -13.66 6.81
N GLN A 144 -14.83 -13.23 7.37
CA GLN A 144 -16.08 -13.99 7.38
C GLN A 144 -16.68 -14.17 5.97
N LYS A 145 -16.53 -13.16 5.10
CA LYS A 145 -16.94 -13.21 3.69
C LYS A 145 -16.03 -14.02 2.77
N GLY A 146 -15.03 -14.73 3.30
CA GLY A 146 -14.16 -15.56 2.47
C GLY A 146 -12.91 -14.87 1.94
N ILE A 147 -12.71 -13.59 2.28
CA ILE A 147 -11.58 -12.80 1.80
C ILE A 147 -10.37 -13.04 2.70
N VAL A 148 -9.21 -13.18 2.10
CA VAL A 148 -7.93 -13.22 2.82
C VAL A 148 -7.48 -11.79 3.12
N VAL A 149 -7.12 -11.52 4.37
CA VAL A 149 -6.63 -10.22 4.82
C VAL A 149 -5.17 -10.37 5.24
N SER A 150 -4.28 -9.54 4.69
CA SER A 150 -2.91 -9.49 5.15
C SER A 150 -2.42 -8.07 5.45
N LEU A 151 -1.70 -7.91 6.56
CA LEU A 151 -0.94 -6.69 6.80
C LEU A 151 0.44 -6.81 6.17
N VAL A 152 0.86 -5.81 5.40
CA VAL A 152 2.18 -5.75 4.75
C VAL A 152 2.90 -4.52 5.27
N THR A 153 3.83 -4.71 6.19
CA THR A 153 4.50 -3.63 6.92
C THR A 153 6.00 -3.65 6.71
N ALA A 154 6.61 -2.47 6.66
CA ALA A 154 8.08 -2.32 6.69
C ALA A 154 8.68 -2.77 8.03
N ALA A 155 7.90 -2.79 9.12
CA ALA A 155 8.38 -3.29 10.41
C ALA A 155 8.80 -4.76 10.30
N GLY A 156 10.10 -5.02 10.44
CA GLY A 156 10.71 -6.35 10.50
C GLY A 156 11.21 -6.70 11.91
N TYR A 157 10.71 -7.79 12.49
CA TYR A 157 11.12 -8.32 13.80
C TYR A 157 11.54 -9.81 13.66
N PRO A 158 12.74 -10.10 13.12
CA PRO A 158 13.21 -11.47 12.94
C PRO A 158 13.19 -12.24 14.27
N GLY A 159 12.53 -13.40 14.27
CA GLY A 159 12.45 -14.28 15.45
C GLY A 159 11.60 -13.78 16.61
N ASP A 160 10.93 -12.63 16.47
CA ASP A 160 10.15 -12.01 17.55
C ASP A 160 8.72 -11.64 17.08
N PRO A 161 7.86 -12.65 16.86
CA PRO A 161 6.48 -12.43 16.42
C PRO A 161 5.66 -11.62 17.44
N HIS A 162 6.05 -11.66 18.72
CA HIS A 162 5.35 -10.98 19.80
C HIS A 162 5.28 -9.46 19.60
N ARG A 163 6.30 -8.86 18.98
CA ARG A 163 6.28 -7.43 18.62
C ARG A 163 5.18 -7.06 17.64
N TYR A 164 4.82 -7.96 16.72
CA TYR A 164 3.63 -7.77 15.88
C TYR A 164 2.36 -7.93 16.71
N GLU A 165 2.28 -8.94 17.57
CA GLU A 165 1.10 -9.20 18.40
C GLU A 165 0.73 -8.02 19.30
N VAL A 166 1.71 -7.34 19.90
CA VAL A 166 1.47 -6.15 20.72
C VAL A 166 0.74 -5.07 19.93
N ARG A 167 1.11 -4.86 18.66
CA ARG A 167 0.48 -3.86 17.80
C ARG A 167 -0.90 -4.29 17.30
N LEU A 168 -1.11 -5.60 17.19
CA LEU A 168 -2.28 -6.23 16.56
C LEU A 168 -3.23 -6.85 17.59
N GLN A 169 -3.06 -6.53 18.87
CA GLN A 169 -3.79 -7.17 19.96
C GLN A 169 -5.30 -7.14 19.74
N GLY A 170 -5.87 -5.99 19.36
CA GLY A 170 -7.30 -5.86 19.11
C GLY A 170 -7.82 -6.73 17.97
N ILE A 171 -7.01 -6.94 16.91
CA ILE A 171 -7.37 -7.87 15.83
C ILE A 171 -7.33 -9.31 16.36
N LEU A 172 -6.24 -9.72 17.02
CA LEU A 172 -6.08 -11.09 17.52
C LEU A 172 -7.20 -11.48 18.51
N GLU A 173 -7.60 -10.55 19.38
CA GLU A 173 -8.73 -10.73 20.31
C GLU A 173 -10.07 -10.87 19.57
N ALA A 174 -10.31 -10.11 18.51
CA ALA A 174 -11.50 -10.28 17.68
C ALA A 174 -11.50 -11.60 16.91
N LEU A 175 -10.32 -12.06 16.46
CA LEU A 175 -10.17 -13.34 15.78
C LEU A 175 -10.47 -14.55 16.68
N GLU A 176 -10.31 -14.42 18.00
CA GLU A 176 -10.68 -15.46 18.96
C GLU A 176 -12.19 -15.79 18.91
N LYS A 177 -13.02 -14.84 18.44
CA LYS A 177 -14.49 -14.88 18.45
C LYS A 177 -15.11 -15.38 17.14
N ILE A 178 -14.30 -15.68 16.11
CA ILE A 178 -14.78 -16.14 14.80
C ILE A 178 -14.35 -17.59 14.51
N PRO A 179 -14.98 -18.29 13.54
CA PRO A 179 -14.60 -19.65 13.19
C PRO A 179 -13.12 -19.77 12.78
N GLU A 180 -12.49 -20.89 13.12
CA GLU A 180 -11.08 -21.16 12.81
C GLU A 180 -10.76 -21.05 11.30
N SER A 181 -11.72 -21.41 10.45
CA SER A 181 -11.60 -21.29 8.99
C SER A 181 -11.46 -19.82 8.53
N ALA A 182 -12.12 -18.88 9.20
CA ALA A 182 -11.99 -17.45 8.92
C ALA A 182 -10.72 -16.88 9.57
N GLN A 183 -10.41 -17.30 10.81
CA GLN A 183 -9.19 -16.92 11.53
C GLN A 183 -7.92 -17.18 10.68
N LYS A 184 -7.84 -18.35 10.02
CA LYS A 184 -6.70 -18.75 9.18
C LYS A 184 -6.45 -17.86 7.96
N ARG A 185 -7.42 -17.01 7.59
CA ARG A 185 -7.32 -16.06 6.47
C ARG A 185 -6.69 -14.72 6.86
N PHE A 186 -6.29 -14.54 8.12
CA PHE A 186 -5.51 -13.37 8.55
C PHE A 186 -4.01 -13.68 8.59
N LEU A 187 -3.21 -12.86 7.88
CA LEU A 187 -1.76 -13.03 7.77
C LEU A 187 -1.01 -11.72 8.01
N VAL A 188 0.28 -11.79 8.35
CA VAL A 188 1.14 -10.60 8.47
C VAL A 188 2.45 -10.82 7.72
N MET A 189 2.73 -9.97 6.74
CA MET A 189 3.99 -9.85 6.02
C MET A 189 4.83 -8.71 6.63
N GLY A 190 5.84 -9.09 7.40
CA GLY A 190 6.78 -8.16 8.02
C GLY A 190 8.05 -7.93 7.20
N GLY A 191 8.67 -6.77 7.42
CA GLY A 191 9.88 -6.35 6.71
C GLY A 191 9.67 -6.27 5.20
N GLU A 192 8.51 -5.75 4.79
CA GLU A 192 7.96 -5.67 3.43
C GLU A 192 7.71 -7.01 2.74
N CYS A 193 8.70 -7.90 2.71
CA CYS A 193 8.63 -9.20 2.06
C CYS A 193 9.56 -10.26 2.67
N ASN A 194 9.90 -10.12 3.96
CA ASN A 194 10.94 -10.92 4.60
C ASN A 194 10.39 -11.96 5.59
N TYR A 195 9.31 -11.64 6.32
CA TYR A 195 8.82 -12.45 7.43
C TYR A 195 7.30 -12.67 7.33
N LEU A 196 6.87 -13.84 6.86
CA LEU A 196 5.45 -14.19 6.82
C LEU A 196 5.01 -14.81 8.15
N HIS A 197 3.90 -14.33 8.67
CA HIS A 197 3.26 -14.85 9.87
C HIS A 197 1.82 -15.26 9.56
N VAL A 198 1.41 -16.35 10.19
CA VAL A 198 0.05 -16.88 10.13
C VAL A 198 -0.52 -17.00 11.54
N THR A 199 -1.84 -16.93 11.63
CA THR A 199 -2.55 -17.17 12.87
C THR A 199 -2.51 -18.65 13.24
N HIS A 200 -2.40 -18.92 14.54
CA HIS A 200 -2.64 -20.23 15.12
C HIS A 200 -3.33 -20.06 16.46
N ARG A 201 -3.97 -21.12 16.95
CA ARG A 201 -4.49 -21.16 18.32
C ARG A 201 -3.45 -21.82 19.20
N ASP A 202 -2.98 -21.09 20.20
CA ASP A 202 -2.03 -21.60 21.17
C ASP A 202 -2.68 -22.72 22.01
N PRO A 203 -2.11 -23.93 22.04
CA PRO A 203 -2.73 -25.07 22.74
C PRO A 203 -2.85 -24.89 24.25
N GLU A 204 -1.97 -24.10 24.86
CA GLU A 204 -1.93 -23.92 26.32
C GLU A 204 -2.90 -22.84 26.79
N SER A 205 -2.86 -21.65 26.16
CA SER A 205 -3.70 -20.52 26.54
C SER A 205 -5.03 -20.46 25.80
N GLY A 206 -5.19 -21.21 24.70
CA GLY A 206 -6.35 -21.15 23.82
C GLY A 206 -6.46 -19.86 23.00
N ARG A 207 -5.50 -18.94 23.13
CA ARG A 207 -5.51 -17.63 22.48
C ARG A 207 -5.08 -17.70 21.02
N VAL A 208 -5.51 -16.72 20.23
CA VAL A 208 -5.01 -16.56 18.86
C VAL A 208 -3.68 -15.82 18.88
N ARG A 209 -2.67 -16.42 18.24
CA ARG A 209 -1.28 -15.96 18.22
C ARG A 209 -0.72 -15.98 16.81
N LEU A 210 0.39 -15.29 16.60
CA LEU A 210 1.15 -15.30 15.35
C LEU A 210 2.30 -16.29 15.44
N ARG A 211 2.49 -17.08 14.39
CA ARG A 211 3.71 -17.89 14.20
C ARG A 211 4.34 -17.55 12.87
N VAL A 212 5.67 -17.58 12.82
CA VAL A 212 6.44 -17.43 11.59
C VAL A 212 6.22 -18.67 10.70
N VAL A 213 6.13 -18.45 9.39
CA VAL A 213 6.12 -19.51 8.36
C VAL A 213 7.54 -19.67 7.82
N ASP A 214 8.01 -20.91 7.67
CA ASP A 214 9.35 -21.17 7.14
C ASP A 214 9.47 -20.59 5.72
N GLY A 215 10.58 -19.92 5.43
CA GLY A 215 10.81 -19.28 4.14
C GLY A 215 10.65 -20.23 2.96
N ASN A 216 10.99 -21.51 3.11
CA ASN A 216 10.88 -22.52 2.08
C ASN A 216 9.43 -22.83 1.68
N GLU A 217 8.44 -22.53 2.54
CA GLU A 217 7.02 -22.81 2.27
C GLU A 217 6.37 -21.75 1.38
N TRP A 218 6.78 -20.49 1.49
CA TRP A 218 6.04 -19.37 0.89
C TRP A 218 6.88 -18.48 -0.02
N LYS A 219 8.21 -18.48 0.13
CA LYS A 219 9.07 -17.76 -0.81
C LYS A 219 9.04 -18.54 -2.12
N ASP A 220 8.65 -17.84 -3.18
CA ASP A 220 8.30 -18.37 -4.49
C ASP A 220 9.50 -18.84 -5.36
N GLY A 221 10.37 -19.69 -4.81
CA GLY A 221 11.55 -20.20 -5.53
C GLY A 221 12.71 -19.19 -5.61
N ARG A 222 12.43 -17.91 -5.33
CA ARG A 222 13.44 -16.97 -4.80
C ARG A 222 13.99 -17.41 -3.43
N GLY A 223 13.52 -18.54 -2.88
CA GLY A 223 13.64 -19.03 -1.50
C GLY A 223 15.02 -19.07 -0.82
N GLN A 224 16.11 -18.84 -1.54
CA GLN A 224 17.41 -18.45 -0.97
C GLN A 224 17.68 -16.96 -1.29
N ARG A 225 16.87 -16.05 -0.70
CA ARG A 225 16.79 -14.65 -1.16
C ARG A 225 18.07 -13.86 -0.90
N TRP A 226 18.73 -13.62 -2.02
CA TRP A 226 19.93 -12.82 -2.22
C TRP A 226 21.12 -13.28 -1.38
N ASP A 227 22.29 -13.27 -2.01
CA ASP A 227 23.51 -13.58 -1.29
C ASP A 227 23.67 -12.61 -0.11
N GLN A 228 24.07 -13.15 1.05
CA GLN A 228 24.15 -12.35 2.26
C GLN A 228 25.21 -11.25 2.13
N GLN A 229 26.32 -11.52 1.43
CA GLN A 229 27.37 -10.52 1.20
C GLN A 229 26.87 -9.38 0.31
N ASP A 230 26.06 -9.71 -0.71
CA ASP A 230 25.43 -8.69 -1.54
C ASP A 230 24.43 -7.83 -0.73
N CYS A 231 23.65 -8.46 0.17
CA CYS A 231 22.76 -7.72 1.07
C CYS A 231 23.52 -6.80 2.02
N ASP A 232 24.58 -7.32 2.63
CA ASP A 232 25.42 -6.57 3.56
C ASP A 232 26.08 -5.38 2.85
N ARG A 233 26.61 -5.58 1.63
CA ARG A 233 27.21 -4.50 0.83
C ARG A 233 26.20 -3.39 0.52
N LEU A 234 24.98 -3.74 0.12
CA LEU A 234 23.93 -2.75 -0.15
C LEU A 234 23.61 -1.96 1.11
N LEU A 235 23.38 -2.64 2.23
CA LEU A 235 23.04 -2.00 3.49
C LEU A 235 24.21 -1.17 4.06
N ASP A 236 25.47 -1.56 3.84
CA ASP A 236 26.65 -0.78 4.22
C ASP A 236 26.74 0.53 3.44
N ARG A 237 26.45 0.47 2.14
CA ARG A 237 26.39 1.66 1.29
C ARG A 237 25.24 2.59 1.68
N ALA A 238 24.08 2.01 1.97
CA ALA A 238 22.94 2.75 2.51
C ALA A 238 23.30 3.43 3.84
N GLU A 239 23.91 2.68 4.76
CA GLU A 239 24.32 3.19 6.07
C GLU A 239 25.33 4.33 5.97
N ALA A 240 26.33 4.21 5.09
CA ALA A 240 27.29 5.28 4.83
C ALA A 240 26.59 6.55 4.30
N THR A 241 25.69 6.40 3.33
CA THR A 241 24.91 7.53 2.78
C THR A 241 24.04 8.19 3.86
N LEU A 242 23.41 7.40 4.73
CA LEU A 242 22.62 7.92 5.85
C LEU A 242 23.49 8.69 6.85
N LYS A 243 24.71 8.21 7.17
CA LYS A 243 25.67 8.91 8.04
C LYS A 243 26.03 10.28 7.47
N ASP A 244 26.42 10.30 6.20
CA ASP A 244 26.84 11.52 5.52
C ASP A 244 25.71 12.56 5.50
N MET A 245 24.48 12.13 5.24
CA MET A 245 23.33 13.03 5.22
C MET A 245 22.91 13.51 6.62
N ILE A 246 23.03 12.68 7.66
CA ILE A 246 22.79 13.09 9.05
C ILE A 246 23.76 14.22 9.42
N GLU A 247 25.05 14.05 9.10
CA GLU A 247 26.08 15.07 9.37
C GLU A 247 25.82 16.34 8.56
N LEU A 248 25.58 16.21 7.25
CA LEU A 248 25.33 17.33 6.34
C LEU A 248 24.14 18.19 6.78
N LEU A 249 23.04 17.56 7.18
CA LEU A 249 21.81 18.25 7.60
C LEU A 249 21.79 18.57 9.11
N ASN A 250 22.86 18.24 9.84
CA ASN A 250 22.98 18.38 11.29
C ASN A 250 21.74 17.82 12.03
N MET A 251 21.30 16.62 11.63
CA MET A 251 20.11 15.99 12.18
C MET A 251 20.42 15.25 13.48
N PRO A 252 19.60 15.37 14.54
CA PRO A 252 19.80 14.62 15.78
C PRO A 252 19.28 13.18 15.66
N ALA A 253 19.52 12.53 14.51
CA ALA A 253 19.06 11.18 14.22
C ALA A 253 20.10 10.14 14.65
N LYS A 254 19.62 8.93 14.95
CA LYS A 254 20.47 7.76 15.22
C LYS A 254 20.24 6.70 14.17
N ILE A 255 21.27 5.91 13.89
CA ILE A 255 21.20 4.81 12.92
C ILE A 255 20.85 3.51 13.63
N MET A 256 20.02 2.70 12.98
CA MET A 256 19.70 1.34 13.38
C MET A 256 19.90 0.39 12.20
N ARG A 257 20.78 -0.61 12.38
CA ARG A 257 21.02 -1.70 11.44
C ARG A 257 20.33 -2.97 11.91
N LYS A 258 19.66 -3.66 10.97
CA LYS A 258 19.00 -4.96 11.14
C LYS A 258 19.56 -5.93 10.09
N GLU A 259 19.14 -7.20 10.17
CA GLU A 259 19.53 -8.25 9.21
C GLU A 259 19.20 -7.89 7.76
N ARG A 260 18.03 -7.29 7.53
CA ARG A 260 17.49 -6.98 6.19
C ARG A 260 17.10 -5.51 6.01
N ALA A 261 17.59 -4.64 6.88
CA ALA A 261 17.25 -3.22 6.84
C ALA A 261 18.30 -2.34 7.51
N VAL A 262 18.40 -1.09 7.09
CA VAL A 262 19.11 -0.04 7.83
C VAL A 262 18.32 1.25 7.75
N GLY A 263 18.29 2.03 8.81
CA GLY A 263 17.55 3.29 8.82
C GLY A 263 18.02 4.26 9.88
N ILE A 264 17.49 5.47 9.80
CA ILE A 264 17.66 6.51 10.80
C ILE A 264 16.35 6.62 11.57
N TYR A 265 16.42 6.75 12.89
CA TYR A 265 15.24 6.98 13.72
C TYR A 265 15.42 8.25 14.56
N ASN A 266 14.30 8.83 14.97
CA ASN A 266 14.27 10.02 15.80
C ASN A 266 14.32 9.66 17.30
N PRO A 267 15.43 9.94 18.02
CA PRO A 267 15.53 9.68 19.45
C PRO A 267 14.97 10.84 20.31
N THR A 268 14.36 11.87 19.69
CA THR A 268 13.92 13.09 20.36
C THR A 268 12.40 13.23 20.33
N ASP A 269 11.86 14.10 21.19
CA ASP A 269 10.42 14.38 21.23
C ASP A 269 9.93 15.29 20.10
N LYS A 270 10.84 15.90 19.33
CA LYS A 270 10.50 16.80 18.22
C LYS A 270 10.57 16.04 16.91
N ARG A 271 9.49 16.05 16.13
CA ARG A 271 9.47 15.45 14.80
C ARG A 271 10.54 16.06 13.89
N PHE A 272 11.11 15.24 13.03
CA PHE A 272 12.02 15.73 11.99
C PHE A 272 11.27 16.57 10.96
N VAL A 273 12.01 17.49 10.33
CA VAL A 273 11.52 18.27 9.18
C VAL A 273 11.29 17.29 8.03
N TYR A 274 10.08 17.29 7.48
CA TYR A 274 9.68 16.30 6.48
C TYR A 274 10.54 16.40 5.21
N GLU A 275 10.85 17.62 4.78
CA GLU A 275 11.67 17.91 3.62
C GLU A 275 13.10 17.35 3.75
N ASN A 276 13.66 17.33 4.97
CA ASN A 276 14.96 16.71 5.21
C ASN A 276 14.88 15.19 5.06
N LEU A 277 13.79 14.55 5.49
CA LEU A 277 13.60 13.11 5.29
C LEU A 277 13.40 12.76 3.82
N GLU A 278 12.71 13.62 3.05
CA GLU A 278 12.60 13.50 1.60
C GLU A 278 13.97 13.58 0.93
N GLU A 279 14.78 14.58 1.28
CA GLU A 279 16.13 14.75 0.74
C GLU A 279 17.01 13.53 1.02
N ILE A 280 16.96 13.01 2.25
CA ILE A 280 17.71 11.80 2.64
C ILE A 280 17.21 10.59 1.83
N ALA A 281 15.91 10.33 1.80
CA ALA A 281 15.36 9.18 1.10
C ALA A 281 15.69 9.22 -0.41
N LEU A 282 15.56 10.39 -1.04
CA LEU A 282 15.92 10.59 -2.45
C LEU A 282 17.42 10.41 -2.71
N THR A 283 18.28 10.89 -1.80
CA THR A 283 19.73 10.73 -1.91
C THR A 283 20.11 9.25 -1.84
N VAL A 284 19.53 8.51 -0.89
CA VAL A 284 19.77 7.07 -0.75
C VAL A 284 19.24 6.31 -1.98
N GLN A 285 18.03 6.61 -2.45
CA GLN A 285 17.50 6.03 -3.69
C GLN A 285 18.43 6.30 -4.89
N TYR A 286 18.98 7.52 -4.99
CA TYR A 286 19.93 7.85 -6.04
C TYR A 286 21.20 7.03 -5.90
N GLU A 287 21.80 6.94 -4.71
CA GLU A 287 23.01 6.17 -4.51
C GLU A 287 22.83 4.68 -4.84
N LEU A 288 21.73 4.09 -4.41
CA LEU A 288 21.44 2.67 -4.61
C LEU A 288 20.85 2.33 -5.98
N ARG A 289 20.65 3.30 -6.89
CA ARG A 289 19.94 3.12 -8.18
C ARG A 289 20.52 2.04 -9.11
N ASN A 290 21.78 1.67 -8.91
CA ASN A 290 22.48 0.67 -9.72
C ASN A 290 22.60 -0.69 -9.02
N GLU A 291 22.10 -0.82 -7.79
CA GLU A 291 22.11 -2.09 -7.07
C GLU A 291 21.12 -3.08 -7.70
N THR A 292 21.51 -4.35 -7.77
CA THR A 292 20.72 -5.41 -8.41
C THR A 292 19.76 -6.10 -7.44
N ILE A 293 20.05 -6.04 -6.14
CA ILE A 293 19.14 -6.53 -5.12
C ILE A 293 17.95 -5.57 -5.06
N PRO A 294 16.71 -6.07 -5.22
CA PRO A 294 15.51 -5.30 -4.95
C PRO A 294 15.53 -4.76 -3.53
N HIS A 295 15.33 -3.45 -3.39
CA HIS A 295 15.32 -2.75 -2.12
C HIS A 295 14.28 -1.62 -2.17
N CYS A 296 13.92 -1.10 -1.01
CA CYS A 296 13.08 0.06 -0.86
C CYS A 296 13.76 1.04 0.09
N ALA A 297 14.13 2.23 -0.40
CA ALA A 297 14.55 3.35 0.44
C ALA A 297 13.39 4.34 0.51
N PHE A 298 12.86 4.59 1.70
CA PHE A 298 11.62 5.34 1.86
C PHE A 298 11.61 6.28 3.07
N ASN A 299 10.79 7.33 2.97
CA ASN A 299 10.50 8.26 4.06
C ASN A 299 9.28 7.78 4.86
N GLY A 300 9.49 7.30 6.09
CA GLY A 300 8.41 6.83 6.97
C GLY A 300 7.63 7.96 7.63
N GLY A 301 8.10 9.21 7.53
CA GLY A 301 7.43 10.42 8.02
C GLY A 301 7.97 10.95 9.35
N ASN A 302 8.77 10.16 10.07
CA ASN A 302 9.64 10.63 11.17
C ASN A 302 10.99 9.88 11.21
N ASP A 303 11.25 9.07 10.19
CA ASP A 303 12.42 8.23 10.00
C ASP A 303 12.63 8.00 8.49
N VAL A 304 13.80 7.45 8.14
CA VAL A 304 14.10 6.96 6.78
C VAL A 304 14.66 5.56 6.91
N TRP A 305 14.14 4.64 6.12
CA TRP A 305 14.56 3.24 6.13
C TRP A 305 14.96 2.79 4.72
N VAL A 306 15.87 1.82 4.69
CA VAL A 306 16.27 1.05 3.52
C VAL A 306 16.06 -0.41 3.85
N ASP A 307 15.07 -1.01 3.22
CA ASP A 307 14.73 -2.42 3.39
C ASP A 307 15.21 -3.23 2.18
N ILE A 308 15.77 -4.42 2.45
CA ILE A 308 16.06 -5.42 1.43
C ILE A 308 14.73 -6.07 1.03
N GLY A 309 14.33 -5.87 -0.22
CA GLY A 309 13.03 -6.23 -0.75
C GLY A 309 12.09 -5.04 -0.94
N ASN A 310 10.83 -5.32 -1.28
CA ASN A 310 9.76 -4.31 -1.32
C ASN A 310 8.37 -4.95 -1.17
N LYS A 311 7.35 -4.14 -0.84
CA LYS A 311 5.95 -4.59 -0.66
C LYS A 311 5.39 -5.33 -1.87
N GLY A 312 5.72 -4.92 -3.10
CA GLY A 312 5.29 -5.63 -4.32
C GLY A 312 5.77 -7.08 -4.35
N LEU A 313 6.99 -7.37 -3.91
CA LEU A 313 7.50 -8.74 -3.79
C LEU A 313 6.79 -9.54 -2.69
N GLY A 314 6.38 -8.88 -1.60
CA GLY A 314 5.64 -9.48 -0.50
C GLY A 314 4.21 -9.84 -0.92
N ILE A 315 3.52 -8.90 -1.56
CA ILE A 315 2.16 -9.09 -2.09
C ILE A 315 2.15 -10.18 -3.16
N ALA A 316 3.12 -10.21 -4.09
CA ALA A 316 3.22 -11.28 -5.08
C ALA A 316 3.45 -12.67 -4.45
N ALA A 317 4.18 -12.74 -3.33
CA ALA A 317 4.35 -13.99 -2.60
C ALA A 317 3.05 -14.40 -1.90
N LEU A 318 2.33 -13.45 -1.31
CA LEU A 318 0.99 -13.67 -0.72
C LEU A 318 0.00 -14.18 -1.77
N GLN A 319 -0.06 -13.56 -2.96
CA GLN A 319 -0.93 -13.98 -4.07
C GLN A 319 -0.77 -15.45 -4.44
N LYS A 320 0.44 -16.02 -4.27
CA LYS A 320 0.70 -17.46 -4.46
C LYS A 320 0.34 -18.26 -3.21
N TYR A 321 0.76 -17.80 -2.03
CA TYR A 321 0.60 -18.53 -0.77
C TYR A 321 -0.87 -18.75 -0.39
N VAL A 322 -1.72 -17.75 -0.58
CA VAL A 322 -3.08 -17.73 -0.02
C VAL A 322 -4.09 -18.53 -0.84
N VAL A 323 -3.70 -19.11 -1.98
CA VAL A 323 -4.61 -19.88 -2.85
C VAL A 323 -5.26 -21.03 -2.08
N SER A 324 -4.57 -21.66 -1.13
CA SER A 324 -5.13 -22.74 -0.31
C SER A 324 -6.12 -22.25 0.77
N LEU A 325 -6.16 -20.94 1.03
CA LEU A 325 -6.99 -20.33 2.09
C LEU A 325 -8.33 -19.80 1.55
N ILE A 326 -8.49 -19.72 0.23
CA ILE A 326 -9.72 -19.26 -0.42
C ILE A 326 -10.63 -20.46 -0.77
N PRO A 327 -11.97 -20.33 -0.66
CA PRO A 327 -12.90 -21.45 -0.87
C PRO A 327 -12.75 -22.18 -2.21
N ASP A 328 -12.51 -21.43 -3.30
CA ASP A 328 -12.42 -21.98 -4.67
C ASP A 328 -10.98 -22.16 -5.16
N GLY A 329 -10.01 -22.20 -4.24
CA GLY A 329 -8.59 -22.13 -4.57
C GLY A 329 -7.89 -23.44 -4.92
N VAL A 330 -8.56 -24.58 -4.78
CA VAL A 330 -7.94 -25.93 -4.85
C VAL A 330 -7.18 -26.19 -6.15
N ASN A 331 -7.60 -25.59 -7.27
CA ASN A 331 -6.97 -25.77 -8.59
C ASN A 331 -6.17 -24.54 -9.05
N ARG A 332 -5.82 -23.64 -8.15
CA ARG A 332 -5.19 -22.36 -8.49
C ARG A 332 -3.73 -22.33 -8.04
N THR A 333 -2.88 -21.75 -8.88
CA THR A 333 -1.45 -21.60 -8.59
C THR A 333 -1.09 -20.20 -8.06
N GLN A 334 -1.87 -19.18 -8.43
CA GLN A 334 -1.75 -17.81 -7.92
C GLN A 334 -3.02 -16.99 -8.15
N LEU A 335 -3.21 -15.97 -7.32
CA LEU A 335 -4.06 -14.81 -7.59
C LEU A 335 -3.31 -13.81 -8.48
N ASP A 336 -4.03 -12.88 -9.09
CA ASP A 336 -3.43 -11.71 -9.73
C ASP A 336 -4.04 -10.39 -9.24
N GLY A 337 -3.61 -9.26 -9.81
CA GLY A 337 -4.06 -7.93 -9.40
C GLY A 337 -5.54 -7.61 -9.68
N THR A 338 -6.26 -8.46 -10.41
CA THR A 338 -7.73 -8.37 -10.58
C THR A 338 -8.51 -8.91 -9.39
N GLU A 339 -7.85 -9.64 -8.49
CA GLU A 339 -8.44 -10.27 -7.31
C GLU A 339 -7.74 -9.84 -6.01
N CYS A 340 -6.74 -8.96 -6.13
CA CYS A 340 -5.90 -8.48 -5.06
C CYS A 340 -5.96 -6.95 -4.98
N LEU A 341 -6.45 -6.43 -3.85
CA LEU A 341 -6.41 -5.00 -3.52
C LEU A 341 -5.30 -4.75 -2.49
N HIS A 342 -4.48 -3.73 -2.72
CA HIS A 342 -3.56 -3.19 -1.73
C HIS A 342 -4.00 -1.79 -1.30
N VAL A 343 -4.10 -1.56 -0.01
CA VAL A 343 -4.51 -0.29 0.59
C VAL A 343 -3.32 0.27 1.36
N GLY A 344 -2.88 1.48 1.04
CA GLY A 344 -1.73 2.11 1.70
C GLY A 344 -1.77 3.63 1.61
N ASP A 345 -0.90 4.31 2.34
CA ASP A 345 -0.86 5.77 2.44
C ASP A 345 0.40 6.40 1.82
N ARG A 346 1.41 5.60 1.47
CA ARG A 346 2.71 6.04 0.95
C ARG A 346 2.93 5.66 -0.50
N PHE A 347 2.02 6.13 -1.37
CA PHE A 347 2.18 6.09 -2.84
C PHE A 347 2.98 7.28 -3.42
N THR A 348 3.74 7.96 -2.57
CA THR A 348 4.59 9.09 -2.97
C THR A 348 5.87 8.61 -3.65
N ARG A 349 6.64 9.55 -4.21
CA ARG A 349 7.94 9.27 -4.85
C ARG A 349 8.92 8.54 -3.94
N THR A 350 8.89 8.82 -2.64
CA THR A 350 9.74 8.23 -1.60
C THR A 350 8.96 7.27 -0.70
N GLY A 351 7.76 6.86 -1.10
CA GLY A 351 6.92 5.95 -0.33
C GLY A 351 7.14 4.49 -0.71
N ASN A 352 6.84 3.57 0.21
CA ASN A 352 7.06 2.14 0.04
C ASN A 352 5.87 1.38 -0.59
N ASP A 353 4.71 2.02 -0.82
CA ASP A 353 3.55 1.37 -1.45
C ASP A 353 3.57 1.43 -2.97
N THR A 354 4.37 2.31 -3.57
CA THR A 354 4.33 2.58 -5.02
C THR A 354 4.55 1.33 -5.87
N VAL A 355 5.41 0.42 -5.44
CA VAL A 355 5.72 -0.83 -6.17
C VAL A 355 4.57 -1.86 -6.07
N SER A 356 3.67 -1.73 -5.09
CA SER A 356 2.48 -2.59 -4.98
C SER A 356 1.57 -2.48 -6.21
N ARG A 357 1.59 -1.34 -6.91
CA ARG A 357 0.86 -1.12 -8.19
C ARG A 357 1.30 -2.06 -9.31
N ASP A 358 2.47 -2.68 -9.21
CA ASP A 358 2.95 -3.61 -10.23
C ASP A 358 2.27 -4.99 -10.13
N VAL A 359 1.65 -5.30 -8.98
CA VAL A 359 1.13 -6.64 -8.67
C VAL A 359 -0.32 -6.64 -8.21
N ALA A 360 -0.85 -5.52 -7.71
CA ALA A 360 -2.21 -5.42 -7.17
C ALA A 360 -2.91 -4.15 -7.67
N SER A 361 -4.24 -4.19 -7.71
CA SER A 361 -5.03 -2.96 -7.71
C SER A 361 -4.77 -2.21 -6.40
N THR A 362 -4.81 -0.88 -6.40
CA THR A 362 -4.42 -0.09 -5.22
C THR A 362 -5.45 0.97 -4.84
N ALA A 363 -5.65 1.17 -3.54
CA ALA A 363 -6.34 2.33 -2.99
C ALA A 363 -5.38 3.17 -2.15
N TRP A 364 -5.32 4.47 -2.42
CA TRP A 364 -4.45 5.40 -1.69
C TRP A 364 -5.25 6.14 -0.61
N VAL A 365 -5.06 5.78 0.65
CA VAL A 365 -5.69 6.41 1.83
C VAL A 365 -4.74 7.39 2.52
N SER A 366 -5.21 8.16 3.49
CA SER A 366 -4.36 9.15 4.19
C SER A 366 -4.40 9.08 5.72
N ASN A 367 -5.22 8.21 6.28
CA ASN A 367 -5.37 7.97 7.72
C ASN A 367 -6.31 6.77 7.97
N PRO A 368 -6.31 6.21 9.19
CA PRO A 368 -7.18 5.09 9.57
C PRO A 368 -8.69 5.34 9.40
N GLU A 369 -9.17 6.57 9.62
CA GLU A 369 -10.60 6.88 9.49
C GLU A 369 -11.06 6.80 8.03
N GLU A 370 -10.25 7.32 7.10
CA GLU A 370 -10.50 7.21 5.66
C GLU A 370 -10.49 5.73 5.22
N THR A 371 -9.55 4.95 5.74
CA THR A 371 -9.47 3.51 5.48
C THR A 371 -10.73 2.79 5.95
N ALA A 372 -11.18 3.03 7.19
CA ALA A 372 -12.37 2.39 7.75
C ALA A 372 -13.62 2.68 6.91
N LEU A 373 -13.80 3.94 6.51
CA LEU A 373 -14.93 4.35 5.67
C LEU A 373 -14.90 3.65 4.30
N LEU A 374 -13.77 3.71 3.59
CA LEU A 374 -13.64 3.13 2.25
C LEU A 374 -13.79 1.61 2.27
N MET A 375 -13.20 0.96 3.28
CA MET A 375 -13.26 -0.49 3.43
C MET A 375 -14.62 -0.99 3.90
N GLY A 376 -15.29 -0.26 4.80
CA GLY A 376 -16.67 -0.55 5.16
C GLY A 376 -17.60 -0.45 3.95
N PHE A 377 -17.39 0.53 3.07
CA PHE A 377 -18.08 0.61 1.79
C PHE A 377 -17.77 -0.61 0.91
N LEU A 378 -16.50 -1.01 0.76
CA LEU A 378 -16.12 -2.20 0.00
C LEU A 378 -16.79 -3.48 0.55
N VAL A 379 -16.82 -3.68 1.87
CA VAL A 379 -17.51 -4.81 2.52
C VAL A 379 -18.98 -4.87 2.09
N SER A 380 -19.66 -3.72 1.98
CA SER A 380 -21.07 -3.65 1.55
C SER A 380 -21.29 -4.06 0.08
N LEU A 381 -20.24 -4.01 -0.74
CA LEU A 381 -20.27 -4.37 -2.17
C LEU A 381 -19.92 -5.84 -2.42
N LEU A 382 -19.35 -6.53 -1.42
CA LEU A 382 -18.98 -7.94 -1.55
C LEU A 382 -20.22 -8.83 -1.61
N PRO A 383 -20.20 -9.88 -2.46
CA PRO A 383 -21.33 -10.81 -2.63
C PRO A 383 -21.73 -11.57 -1.35
#